data_AF-A0A316P1Y7-F1
#
_entry.id   AF-A0A316P1Y7-F1
#
_cell.length_a   1.000
_cell.length_b   1.000
_cell.length_c   1.000
_cell.angle_alpha   90.00
_cell.angle_beta   90.00
_cell.angle_gamma   90.00
#
_symmetry.space_group_name_H-M   'P 1'
#
loop_
_entity.id
_entity.type
_entity.pdbx_description
1 polymer ?
#
loop_
_entity_poly.entity_id
_entity_poly.type
_entity_poly.pdbx_seq_one_letter_code
_entity_poly.pdbx_strand_id
1 'polypeptide(L)' 'MNNKYEEIINLPHHVSKRHPPMSMAARAAQFGSFAALKGHGDAIKGVAKFYVASEGEDNDEEDEENCEE' A
#
# COMPACT_ATOMS: atom_id res chain seq x y z
N MET A 1 11.14 10.82 -27.63
CA MET A 1 9.97 10.63 -26.75
C MET A 1 8.94 11.64 -27.18
N ASN A 2 7.81 11.18 -27.72
CA ASN A 2 6.85 12.06 -28.37
C ASN A 2 6.04 12.84 -27.33
N ASN A 3 6.09 14.16 -27.44
CA ASN A 3 5.39 15.18 -26.64
C ASN A 3 3.88 15.21 -26.94
N LYS A 4 3.22 14.05 -27.00
CA LYS A 4 1.80 13.91 -27.39
C LYS A 4 0.82 14.59 -26.44
N TYR A 5 1.28 14.94 -25.23
CA TYR A 5 0.42 15.45 -24.17
C TYR A 5 0.91 16.76 -23.55
N GLU A 6 1.96 17.40 -24.11
CA GLU A 6 2.49 18.67 -23.57
C GLU A 6 1.42 19.77 -23.53
N GLU A 7 0.50 19.75 -24.48
CA GLU A 7 -0.60 20.71 -24.56
C GLU A 7 -1.69 20.49 -23.51
N ILE A 8 -1.78 19.31 -22.86
CA ILE A 8 -2.86 18.98 -21.92
C ILE A 8 -2.39 18.67 -20.49
N ILE A 9 -1.12 18.29 -20.29
CA ILE A 9 -0.62 17.82 -18.99
C ILE A 9 -0.59 18.90 -17.90
N ASN A 10 -0.45 20.17 -18.30
CA ASN A 10 -0.39 21.31 -17.39
C ASN A 10 -1.74 22.06 -17.28
N LEU A 11 -2.83 21.53 -17.85
CA LEU A 11 -4.13 22.17 -17.74
C LEU A 11 -4.65 22.07 -16.30
N PRO A 12 -5.32 23.13 -15.79
CA PRO A 12 -5.96 23.07 -14.48
C PRO A 12 -6.95 21.92 -14.42
N HIS A 13 -6.81 21.07 -13.40
CA HIS A 13 -7.78 20.01 -13.15
C HIS A 13 -9.09 20.62 -12.65
N HIS A 14 -10.22 20.22 -13.24
CA HIS A 14 -11.54 20.66 -12.80
C HIS A 14 -11.84 20.18 -11.38
N VAL A 15 -12.30 21.09 -10.51
CA VAL A 15 -12.77 20.76 -9.16
C VAL A 15 -14.24 21.15 -9.04
N SER A 16 -15.08 20.16 -8.73
CA SER A 16 -16.51 20.38 -8.53
C SER A 16 -16.76 21.22 -7.27
N LYS A 17 -17.59 22.26 -7.40
CA LYS A 17 -18.05 23.06 -6.25
C LYS A 17 -19.09 22.35 -5.39
N ARG A 18 -19.88 21.46 -6.01
CA ARG A 18 -20.97 20.72 -5.33
C ARG A 18 -20.47 19.45 -4.66
N HIS A 19 -19.51 18.76 -5.29
CA HIS A 19 -18.92 17.52 -4.79
C HIS A 19 -17.40 17.71 -4.69
N PRO A 20 -16.92 18.46 -3.70
CA PRO A 20 -15.49 18.66 -3.52
C PRO A 20 -14.81 17.31 -3.22
N PRO A 21 -13.52 17.17 -3.62
CA PRO A 21 -12.75 15.97 -3.31
C PRO A 21 -12.60 15.78 -1.80
N MET A 22 -12.56 14.52 -1.38
CA MET A 22 -12.37 14.16 0.02
C MET A 22 -10.97 14.55 0.50
N SER A 23 -10.85 15.06 1.73
CA SER A 23 -9.56 15.37 2.34
C SER A 23 -8.70 14.11 2.52
N MET A 24 -7.37 14.27 2.59
CA MET A 24 -6.45 13.16 2.81
C MET A 24 -6.77 12.36 4.08
N ALA A 25 -7.11 13.03 5.18
CA ALA A 25 -7.47 12.36 6.43
C ALA A 25 -8.77 11.56 6.31
N ALA A 26 -9.80 12.11 5.67
CA ALA A 26 -11.06 11.39 5.45
C ALA A 26 -10.87 10.21 4.48
N ARG A 27 -9.97 10.34 3.49
CA ARG A 27 -9.55 9.22 2.63
C ARG A 27 -8.86 8.11 3.43
N ALA A 28 -7.94 8.45 4.33
CA ALA A 28 -7.25 7.49 5.19
C ALA A 28 -8.21 6.77 6.16
N ALA A 29 -9.19 7.48 6.71
CA ALA A 29 -10.17 6.91 7.63
C ALA A 29 -11.00 5.76 7.03
N GLN A 30 -11.22 5.75 5.70
CA GLN A 30 -11.88 4.63 5.00
C GLN A 30 -11.13 3.31 5.16
N PHE A 31 -9.80 3.38 5.24
CA PHE A 31 -8.91 2.23 5.42
C PHE A 31 -8.61 1.95 6.89
N GLY A 32 -9.21 2.71 7.82
CA GLY A 32 -8.98 2.55 9.26
C GLY A 32 -9.39 1.18 9.80
N SER A 33 -10.34 0.49 9.15
CA SER A 33 -10.72 -0.90 9.49
C SER A 33 -9.56 -1.89 9.37
N PHE A 34 -8.58 -1.61 8.50
CA PHE A 34 -7.39 -2.42 8.28
C PHE A 34 -6.22 -2.03 9.19
N ALA A 35 -6.39 -1.05 10.10
CA ALA A 35 -5.34 -0.68 11.05
C ALA A 35 -4.90 -1.86 11.93
N ALA A 36 -5.81 -2.82 12.20
CA ALA A 36 -5.51 -4.05 12.92
C ALA A 36 -4.57 -5.01 12.18
N LEU A 37 -4.41 -4.86 10.84
CA LEU A 37 -3.44 -5.65 10.06
C LEU A 37 -2.00 -5.14 10.24
N LYS A 38 -1.80 -3.95 10.82
CA LYS A 38 -0.46 -3.46 11.14
C LYS A 38 0.18 -4.39 12.18
N GLY A 39 1.31 -5.00 11.84
CA GLY A 39 1.98 -6.00 12.68
C GLY A 39 1.44 -7.44 12.53
N HIS A 40 0.43 -7.67 11.68
CA HIS A 40 -0.02 -9.02 11.36
C HIS A 40 1.06 -9.82 10.62
N GLY A 41 1.84 -9.16 9.75
CA GLY A 41 3.01 -9.77 9.10
C GLY A 41 4.05 -10.28 10.11
N ASP A 42 4.31 -9.53 11.19
CA ASP A 42 5.23 -9.95 12.25
C ASP A 42 4.69 -11.15 13.03
N ALA A 43 3.38 -11.20 13.27
CA ALA A 43 2.72 -12.35 13.89
C ALA A 43 2.83 -13.61 13.01
N ILE A 44 2.64 -13.48 11.70
CA ILE A 44 2.82 -14.58 10.74
C ILE A 44 4.28 -15.04 10.72
N LYS A 45 5.25 -14.11 10.60
CA LYS A 45 6.70 -14.44 10.64
C LYS A 45 7.09 -15.11 11.96
N GLY A 46 6.50 -14.69 13.09
CA GLY A 46 6.70 -15.31 14.39
C GLY A 46 6.22 -16.76 14.42
N VAL A 47 4.99 -17.01 13.97
CA VAL A 47 4.43 -18.36 13.89
C VAL A 47 5.21 -19.23 12.90
N ALA A 48 5.55 -18.71 11.72
CA ALA A 48 6.38 -19.41 10.75
C ALA A 48 7.73 -19.84 11.36
N LYS A 49 8.41 -18.98 12.12
CA LYS A 49 9.64 -19.34 12.85
C LYS A 49 9.43 -20.46 13.86
N PHE A 50 8.32 -20.47 14.59
CA PHE A 50 8.00 -21.57 15.51
C PHE A 50 7.79 -22.90 14.77
N TYR A 51 7.11 -22.86 13.62
CA TYR A 51 6.88 -24.04 12.80
C TYR A 51 8.14 -24.53 12.08
N VAL A 52 8.94 -23.64 11.47
CA VAL A 52 10.23 -23.95 10.83
C VAL A 52 11.30 -24.40 11.84
N ALA A 53 11.22 -23.93 13.09
CA ALA A 53 12.06 -24.48 14.16
C ALA A 53 11.61 -25.89 14.61
N SER A 54 10.34 -26.26 14.34
CA SER A 54 9.79 -27.58 14.66
C SER A 54 9.91 -28.59 13.52
N GLU A 55 9.96 -28.13 12.27
CA GLU A 55 10.19 -28.91 11.05
C GLU A 55 11.34 -28.27 10.29
N GLY A 56 12.51 -28.92 10.30
CA GLY A 56 13.75 -28.35 9.78
C GLY A 56 13.66 -27.91 8.31
N GLU A 57 14.17 -26.69 8.07
CA GLU A 57 14.63 -26.08 6.82
C GLU A 57 13.84 -26.40 5.55
N ASP A 58 13.00 -25.46 5.11
CA ASP A 58 12.77 -25.21 3.69
C ASP A 58 12.86 -23.69 3.41
N ASN A 59 13.67 -23.34 2.41
CA ASN A 59 14.07 -21.98 2.06
C ASN A 59 12.95 -21.31 1.25
N ASP A 60 12.22 -20.36 1.84
CA ASP A 60 11.36 -19.46 1.09
C ASP A 60 12.06 -18.10 0.92
N GLU A 61 12.44 -17.83 -0.33
CA GLU A 61 13.08 -16.61 -0.82
C GLU A 61 12.23 -15.38 -0.45
N GLU A 62 12.78 -14.43 0.32
CA GLU A 62 12.06 -13.19 0.67
C GLU A 62 12.02 -12.28 -0.56
N ASP A 63 10.92 -12.33 -1.31
CA ASP A 63 10.53 -11.26 -2.23
C ASP A 63 10.12 -10.05 -1.39
N GLU A 64 11.09 -9.21 -1.01
CA GLU A 64 10.86 -7.84 -0.56
C GLU A 64 10.25 -7.04 -1.73
N GLU A 65 8.92 -7.09 -1.86
CA GLU A 65 8.20 -6.13 -2.69
C GLU A 65 8.28 -4.77 -1.97
N ASN A 66 9.30 -4.00 -2.38
CA ASN A 66 9.58 -2.65 -1.95
C ASN A 66 8.40 -1.73 -2.30
N CYS A 67 7.45 -1.60 -1.37
CA CYS A 67 6.47 -0.51 -1.36
C CYS A 67 7.16 0.76 -0.82
N GLU A 68 8.10 1.30 -1.59
CA GLU A 68 8.52 2.69 -1.46
C GLU A 68 7.34 3.59 -1.83
N GLU A 69 6.71 4.22 -0.82
CA GLU A 69 6.29 5.62 -0.90
C GLU A 69 6.14 6.27 0.49
#